data_AF-A0A2S3ZLB7-F1
#
_entry.id   AF-A0A2S3ZLB7-F1
#
_cell.length_a   1.000
_cell.length_b   1.000
_cell.length_c   1.000
_cell.angle_alpha   90.00
_cell.angle_beta   90.00
_cell.angle_gamma   90.00
#
_symmetry.space_group_name_H-M   'P 1'
#
loop_
_entity.id
_entity.type
_entity.pdbx_description
1 polymer ?
#
loop_
_entity_poly.entity_id
_entity_poly.type
_entity_poly.pdbx_seq_one_letter_code
_entity_poly.pdbx_strand_id
1 'polypeptide(L)'
;MATSAATPDHTPDDPADPAVDPVAAAISAVIDPLIENEKVIAAGYAERSRLLTELDRLGHERRIIAGLGGDPVESGRNDPDTGAHGPAWDDEELARRSMAAEAAGALRLTATTAGMMIFDAARLTGQLPGFHQALSRGTITWGHAVKMLTLTDGVPEEILGAFEAKVLPAAEKLTSTQFVRVAGRILERMHPVPLPDRADAGFVKRRVVFSPDADGMAWLNAYLKAEDAQAIYDRLSHIATDLDLDADAAPGPGSDSPVPCRSKDQRRADAYRDLLLDGVGPGGRGHGIRGTVSITVPALTLLGRSDEPAILDGYGPIDPETARRIAGTATSWSRIL
;
A
#
# COMPACT_ATOMS: atom_id res chain seq x y z
N MET A 1 -21.75 72.53 56.30
CA MET A 1 -22.00 71.26 55.61
C MET A 1 -21.72 71.45 54.13
N ALA A 2 -21.03 70.48 53.52
CA ALA A 2 -20.81 70.27 52.07
C ALA A 2 -19.89 71.30 51.36
N THR A 3 -18.96 70.93 50.46
CA THR A 3 -18.51 69.63 49.93
C THR A 3 -17.17 69.82 49.21
N SER A 4 -16.36 68.77 49.27
CA SER A 4 -15.09 68.52 48.58
C SER A 4 -15.26 68.43 47.05
N ALA A 5 -14.30 68.95 46.29
CA ALA A 5 -14.05 68.57 44.90
C ALA A 5 -12.52 68.56 44.67
N ALA A 6 -11.93 67.36 44.65
CA ALA A 6 -10.56 67.11 44.26
C ALA A 6 -10.56 66.39 42.90
N THR A 7 -9.75 66.90 41.99
CA THR A 7 -9.45 66.39 40.64
C THR A 7 -8.87 64.97 40.70
N PRO A 8 -9.28 64.02 39.83
CA PRO A 8 -8.57 62.76 39.72
C PRO A 8 -7.35 62.92 38.79
N ASP A 9 -6.23 62.45 39.33
CA ASP A 9 -4.92 62.30 38.71
C ASP A 9 -4.97 61.25 37.59
N HIS A 10 -4.46 61.58 36.41
CA HIS A 10 -4.45 60.70 35.24
C HIS A 10 -3.09 59.99 35.19
N THR A 11 -3.00 58.82 35.80
CA THR A 11 -1.85 57.93 35.66
C THR A 11 -1.77 57.40 34.22
N PRO A 12 -0.60 57.32 33.58
CA PRO A 12 -0.47 56.74 32.23
C PRO A 12 -0.58 55.21 32.32
N ASP A 13 -1.36 54.61 31.43
CA ASP A 13 -1.40 53.17 31.18
C ASP A 13 0.01 52.64 30.86
N ASP A 14 0.44 51.65 31.63
CA ASP A 14 1.65 50.86 31.45
C ASP A 14 1.51 50.01 30.16
N PRO A 15 2.50 49.94 29.25
CA PRO A 15 2.36 49.12 28.06
C PRO A 15 2.41 47.65 28.48
N ALA A 16 1.28 46.95 28.36
CA ALA A 16 1.22 45.51 28.55
C ALA A 16 2.28 44.81 27.67
N ASP A 17 3.30 44.28 28.33
CA ASP A 17 4.27 43.33 27.80
C ASP A 17 3.50 42.19 27.09
N PRO A 18 3.81 41.82 25.83
CA PRO A 18 3.09 40.74 25.16
C PRO A 18 3.51 39.42 25.80
N ALA A 19 2.89 39.08 26.93
CA ALA A 19 3.04 37.80 27.59
C ALA A 19 2.73 36.71 26.56
N VAL A 20 3.78 35.96 26.18
CA VAL A 20 3.68 34.81 25.28
C VAL A 20 2.55 33.91 25.79
N ASP A 21 1.60 33.58 24.89
CA ASP A 21 0.46 32.73 25.22
C ASP A 21 0.94 31.43 25.89
N PRO A 22 0.60 31.17 27.16
CA PRO A 22 1.09 30.00 27.88
C PRO A 22 0.67 28.68 27.21
N VAL A 23 -0.44 28.68 26.46
CA VAL A 23 -0.87 27.52 25.68
C VAL A 23 0.08 27.28 24.50
N ALA A 24 0.44 28.35 23.76
CA ALA A 24 1.40 28.25 22.66
C ALA A 24 2.78 27.81 23.13
N ALA A 25 3.24 28.28 24.29
CA ALA A 25 4.49 27.84 24.91
C ALA A 25 4.45 26.36 25.30
N ALA A 26 3.35 25.89 25.92
CA ALA A 26 3.17 24.49 26.28
C ALA A 26 3.12 23.56 25.06
N ILE A 27 2.46 23.98 23.98
CA ILE A 27 2.45 23.24 22.71
C ILE A 27 3.87 23.17 22.12
N SER A 28 4.58 24.29 22.05
CA SER A 28 5.94 24.35 21.47
C SER A 28 6.93 23.47 22.24
N ALA A 29 6.80 23.40 23.57
CA ALA A 29 7.62 22.52 24.41
C ALA A 29 7.49 21.02 24.08
N VAL A 30 6.40 20.60 23.40
CA VAL A 30 6.21 19.24 22.90
C VAL A 30 6.55 19.12 21.41
N ILE A 31 6.17 20.13 20.62
CA ILE A 31 6.36 20.13 19.16
C ILE A 31 7.85 20.22 18.80
N ASP A 32 8.65 21.04 19.48
CA ASP A 32 10.07 21.19 19.13
C ASP A 32 10.86 19.89 19.32
N PRO A 33 10.75 19.16 20.46
CA PRO A 33 11.36 17.84 20.59
C PRO A 33 10.82 16.81 19.60
N LEU A 34 9.53 16.88 19.23
CA LEU A 34 8.94 16.00 18.24
C LEU A 34 9.56 16.24 16.85
N ILE A 35 9.79 17.50 16.47
CA ILE A 35 10.46 17.86 15.22
C ILE A 35 11.90 17.35 15.21
N GLU A 36 12.64 17.52 16.32
CA GLU A 36 14.02 17.02 16.42
C GLU A 36 14.06 15.48 16.37
N ASN A 37 13.11 14.79 17.00
CA ASN A 37 13.00 13.34 16.91
C ASN A 37 12.74 12.88 15.46
N GLU A 38 11.84 13.54 14.74
CA GLU A 38 11.56 13.22 13.34
C GLU A 38 12.80 13.41 12.45
N LYS A 39 13.62 14.44 12.71
CA LYS A 39 14.90 14.61 12.01
C LYS A 39 15.86 13.45 12.26
N VAL A 40 15.95 12.96 13.49
CA VAL A 40 16.77 11.79 13.84
C VAL A 40 16.25 10.52 13.14
N ILE A 41 14.94 10.32 13.10
CA ILE A 41 14.31 9.19 12.41
C ILE A 41 14.59 9.27 10.90
N ALA A 42 14.43 10.44 10.28
CA ALA A 42 14.74 10.68 8.88
C ALA A 42 16.21 10.37 8.56
N ALA A 43 17.14 10.86 9.38
CA ALA A 43 18.56 10.55 9.25
C ALA A 43 18.85 9.04 9.38
N GLY A 44 18.15 8.34 10.28
CA GLY A 44 18.22 6.89 10.41
C GLY A 44 17.75 6.14 9.16
N TYR A 45 16.68 6.60 8.50
CA TYR A 45 16.24 6.04 7.22
C TYR A 45 17.25 6.31 6.09
N ALA A 46 17.88 7.48 6.07
CA ALA A 46 18.93 7.79 5.10
C ALA A 46 20.17 6.88 5.29
N GLU A 47 20.60 6.67 6.53
CA GLU A 47 21.73 5.78 6.82
C GLU A 47 21.42 4.32 6.50
N ARG A 48 20.20 3.85 6.82
CA ARG A 48 19.76 2.52 6.42
C ARG A 48 19.80 2.36 4.89
N SER A 49 19.35 3.37 4.14
CA SER A 49 19.42 3.34 2.67
C SER A 49 20.86 3.31 2.17
N ARG A 50 21.79 4.03 2.82
CA ARG A 50 23.21 3.97 2.47
C ARG A 50 23.79 2.56 2.67
N LEU A 51 23.52 1.93 3.82
CA LEU A 51 23.99 0.58 4.14
C LEU A 51 23.39 -0.49 3.21
N LEU A 52 22.11 -0.37 2.86
CA LEU A 52 21.47 -1.29 1.91
C LEU A 52 22.03 -1.13 0.48
N THR A 53 22.40 0.09 0.08
CA THR A 53 23.11 0.32 -1.19
C THR A 53 24.51 -0.30 -1.18
N GLU A 54 25.20 -0.26 -0.04
CA GLU A 54 26.50 -0.92 0.10
C GLU A 54 26.37 -2.44 -0.06
N LEU A 55 25.29 -3.02 0.45
CA LEU A 55 24.96 -4.43 0.26
C LEU A 55 24.60 -4.76 -1.20
N ASP A 56 23.84 -3.90 -1.87
CA ASP A 56 23.59 -4.00 -3.33
C ASP A 56 24.90 -4.05 -4.11
N ARG A 57 25.81 -3.11 -3.82
CA ARG A 57 27.13 -3.03 -4.46
C ARG A 57 27.95 -4.30 -4.26
N LEU A 58 27.93 -4.87 -3.05
CA LEU A 58 28.60 -6.13 -2.75
C LEU A 58 28.04 -7.28 -3.60
N GLY A 59 26.73 -7.31 -3.83
CA GLY A 59 26.07 -8.29 -4.70
C GLY A 59 26.58 -8.26 -6.15
N HIS A 60 27.02 -7.10 -6.64
CA HIS A 60 27.61 -6.94 -7.98
C HIS A 60 29.14 -7.15 -8.03
N GLU A 61 29.82 -7.35 -6.90
CA GLU A 61 31.27 -7.58 -6.90
C GLU A 61 31.61 -8.98 -7.42
N ARG A 62 32.45 -9.06 -8.46
CA ARG A 62 32.88 -10.33 -9.09
C ARG A 62 33.40 -11.37 -8.09
N ARG A 63 34.08 -10.94 -7.02
CA ARG A 63 34.59 -11.85 -5.98
C ARG A 63 33.48 -12.50 -5.15
N ILE A 64 32.39 -11.78 -4.91
CA ILE A 64 31.22 -12.26 -4.17
C ILE A 64 30.43 -13.20 -5.08
N ILE A 65 30.16 -12.76 -6.31
CA ILE A 65 29.51 -13.58 -7.34
C ILE A 65 30.28 -14.89 -7.55
N ALA A 66 31.61 -14.85 -7.68
CA ALA A 66 32.42 -16.07 -7.85
C ALA A 66 32.50 -16.94 -6.58
N GLY A 67 32.36 -16.35 -5.40
CA GLY A 67 32.33 -17.09 -4.13
C GLY A 67 31.00 -17.81 -3.90
N LEU A 68 29.90 -17.28 -4.44
CA LEU A 68 28.55 -17.86 -4.39
C LEU A 68 28.28 -18.76 -5.61
N GLY A 69 28.88 -18.44 -6.75
CA GLY A 69 28.82 -19.18 -8.00
C GLY A 69 29.58 -20.50 -7.88
N GLY A 70 28.89 -21.54 -7.42
CA GLY A 70 29.50 -22.86 -7.25
C GLY A 70 28.67 -23.83 -6.43
N ASP A 71 27.69 -23.35 -5.65
CA ASP A 71 26.76 -24.23 -4.93
C ASP A 71 25.59 -24.63 -5.85
N PRO A 72 25.51 -25.90 -6.30
CA PRO A 72 24.41 -26.38 -7.14
C PRO A 72 23.08 -26.36 -6.39
N VAL A 73 23.10 -26.48 -5.06
CA VAL A 73 21.91 -26.49 -4.20
C VAL A 73 21.32 -25.09 -4.08
N GLU A 74 22.15 -24.06 -3.88
CA GLU A 74 21.66 -22.68 -3.75
C GLU A 74 21.25 -22.06 -5.09
N SER A 75 21.93 -22.43 -6.19
CA SER A 75 21.60 -21.94 -7.55
C SER A 75 20.42 -22.67 -8.19
N GLY A 76 20.02 -23.82 -7.64
CA GLY A 76 19.10 -24.76 -8.29
C GLY A 76 19.70 -25.42 -9.55
N ARG A 77 20.99 -25.18 -9.87
CA ARG A 77 21.66 -25.88 -10.97
C ARG A 77 21.79 -27.35 -10.57
N ASN A 78 21.16 -28.23 -11.35
CA ASN A 78 21.04 -29.68 -11.13
C ASN A 78 19.97 -30.12 -10.12
N ASP A 79 18.99 -29.27 -9.79
CA ASP A 79 17.78 -29.74 -9.09
C ASP A 79 16.96 -30.64 -10.03
N PRO A 80 16.75 -31.94 -9.72
CA PRO A 80 15.94 -32.83 -10.55
C PRO A 80 14.49 -32.34 -10.72
N ASP A 81 13.99 -31.47 -9.83
CA ASP A 81 12.64 -30.92 -9.82
C ASP A 81 12.59 -29.43 -10.26
N THR A 82 13.60 -28.93 -10.99
CA THR A 82 13.66 -27.55 -11.52
C THR A 82 12.35 -27.13 -12.25
N GLY A 83 11.63 -28.08 -12.87
CA GLY A 83 10.34 -27.80 -13.51
C GLY A 83 9.20 -27.38 -12.56
N ALA A 84 9.28 -27.74 -11.28
CA ALA A 84 8.30 -27.38 -10.24
C ALA A 84 8.72 -26.13 -9.44
N HIS A 85 10.02 -25.85 -9.32
CA HIS A 85 10.57 -24.76 -8.50
C HIS A 85 11.03 -23.51 -9.29
N GLY A 86 10.93 -23.55 -10.63
CA GLY A 86 11.31 -22.45 -11.51
C GLY A 86 12.73 -22.58 -12.06
N PRO A 87 13.14 -21.72 -13.01
CA PRO A 87 14.43 -21.83 -13.66
C PRO A 87 15.58 -21.63 -12.67
N ALA A 88 16.67 -22.37 -12.86
CA ALA A 88 17.92 -22.17 -12.14
C ALA A 88 18.40 -20.72 -12.28
N TRP A 89 19.00 -20.19 -11.23
CA TRP A 89 19.44 -18.80 -11.19
C TRP A 89 20.82 -18.66 -11.82
N ASP A 90 21.04 -17.55 -12.51
CA ASP A 90 22.40 -17.15 -12.84
C ASP A 90 23.13 -16.65 -11.59
N ASP A 91 24.45 -16.51 -11.70
CA ASP A 91 25.31 -16.23 -10.54
C ASP A 91 25.04 -14.82 -9.97
N GLU A 92 24.56 -13.88 -10.79
CA GLU A 92 24.23 -12.51 -10.39
C GLU A 92 22.88 -12.46 -9.65
N GLU A 93 21.89 -13.17 -10.17
CA GLU A 93 20.60 -13.37 -9.52
C GLU A 93 20.78 -14.08 -8.18
N LEU A 94 21.62 -15.11 -8.11
CA LEU A 94 21.98 -15.77 -6.85
C LEU A 94 22.59 -14.79 -5.86
N ALA A 95 23.61 -14.03 -6.28
CA ALA A 95 24.30 -13.08 -5.40
C ALA A 95 23.35 -12.03 -4.81
N ARG A 96 22.48 -11.44 -5.64
CA ARG A 96 21.48 -10.46 -5.16
C ARG A 96 20.45 -11.10 -4.22
N ARG A 97 20.03 -12.36 -4.43
CA ARG A 97 19.15 -13.07 -3.49
C ARG A 97 19.85 -13.37 -2.17
N SER A 98 21.12 -13.76 -2.19
CA SER A 98 21.92 -13.97 -0.96
C SER A 98 22.04 -12.67 -0.16
N MET A 99 22.30 -11.53 -0.82
CA MET A 99 22.32 -10.21 -0.16
C MET A 99 20.96 -9.89 0.49
N ALA A 100 19.86 -10.13 -0.21
CA ALA A 100 18.53 -9.93 0.34
C ALA A 100 18.24 -10.86 1.54
N ALA A 101 18.71 -12.11 1.51
CA ALA A 101 18.55 -13.07 2.59
C ALA A 101 19.35 -12.67 3.85
N GLU A 102 20.59 -12.20 3.69
CA GLU A 102 21.41 -11.68 4.79
C GLU A 102 20.75 -10.46 5.44
N ALA A 103 20.29 -9.50 4.64
CA ALA A 103 19.54 -8.35 5.15
C ALA A 103 18.24 -8.75 5.85
N ALA A 104 17.51 -9.73 5.29
CA ALA A 104 16.27 -10.24 5.87
C ALA A 104 16.52 -10.88 7.25
N GLY A 105 17.55 -11.70 7.38
CA GLY A 105 17.94 -12.31 8.66
C GLY A 105 18.34 -11.27 9.70
N ALA A 106 19.14 -10.28 9.31
CA ALA A 106 19.59 -9.20 10.21
C ALA A 106 18.44 -8.29 10.66
N LEU A 107 17.51 -7.96 9.76
CA LEU A 107 16.42 -7.01 10.02
C LEU A 107 15.11 -7.69 10.47
N ARG A 108 15.06 -9.02 10.52
CA ARG A 108 13.86 -9.82 10.82
C ARG A 108 12.71 -9.54 9.86
N LEU A 109 13.03 -9.53 8.57
CA LEU A 109 12.08 -9.32 7.47
C LEU A 109 12.03 -10.56 6.57
N THR A 110 11.12 -10.56 5.59
CA THR A 110 11.16 -11.55 4.51
C THR A 110 12.25 -11.16 3.50
N ALA A 111 12.82 -12.14 2.80
CA ALA A 111 13.79 -11.90 1.74
C ALA A 111 13.23 -11.00 0.62
N THR A 112 11.94 -11.15 0.29
CA THR A 112 11.25 -10.29 -0.67
C THR A 112 11.24 -8.83 -0.24
N THR A 113 10.85 -8.56 1.02
CA THR A 113 10.83 -7.19 1.56
C THR A 113 12.24 -6.61 1.62
N ALA A 114 13.23 -7.38 2.07
CA ALA A 114 14.63 -6.93 2.11
C ALA A 114 15.16 -6.62 0.70
N GLY A 115 14.88 -7.46 -0.29
CA GLY A 115 15.24 -7.21 -1.69
C GLY A 115 14.62 -5.93 -2.25
N MET A 116 13.34 -5.66 -1.96
CA MET A 116 12.70 -4.39 -2.31
C MET A 116 13.38 -3.19 -1.63
N MET A 117 13.75 -3.33 -0.35
CA MET A 117 14.45 -2.27 0.37
C MET A 117 15.84 -1.99 -0.20
N ILE A 118 16.59 -3.02 -0.62
CA ILE A 118 17.89 -2.88 -1.29
C ILE A 118 17.72 -2.14 -2.63
N PHE A 119 16.75 -2.56 -3.44
CA PHE A 119 16.44 -1.93 -4.72
C PHE A 119 16.07 -0.44 -4.57
N ASP A 120 15.15 -0.11 -3.66
CA ASP A 120 14.73 1.26 -3.40
C ASP A 120 15.87 2.11 -2.82
N ALA A 121 16.71 1.51 -1.97
CA ALA A 121 17.88 2.17 -1.40
C ALA A 121 18.89 2.56 -2.48
N ALA A 122 19.22 1.65 -3.40
CA ALA A 122 20.12 1.92 -4.52
C ALA A 122 19.59 3.02 -5.44
N ARG A 123 18.28 3.04 -5.71
CA ARG A 123 17.63 4.14 -6.45
C ARG A 123 17.71 5.47 -5.70
N LEU A 124 17.41 5.47 -4.40
CA LEU A 124 17.43 6.69 -3.59
C LEU A 124 18.84 7.29 -3.48
N THR A 125 19.88 6.47 -3.32
CA THR A 125 21.26 6.95 -3.16
C THR A 125 21.93 7.26 -4.50
N GLY A 126 21.64 6.48 -5.54
CA GLY A 126 22.27 6.62 -6.86
C GLY A 126 21.55 7.59 -7.79
N GLN A 127 20.23 7.45 -7.93
CA GLN A 127 19.44 8.21 -8.91
C GLN A 127 18.81 9.48 -8.32
N LEU A 128 18.58 9.51 -7.00
CA LEU A 128 17.93 10.61 -6.28
C LEU A 128 18.77 11.13 -5.09
N PRO A 129 20.06 11.48 -5.31
CA PRO A 129 20.98 11.84 -4.24
C PRO A 129 20.56 13.11 -3.48
N GLY A 130 19.84 14.04 -4.11
CA GLY A 130 19.33 15.24 -3.44
C GLY A 130 18.28 14.91 -2.37
N PHE A 131 17.37 13.98 -2.65
CA PHE A 131 16.39 13.47 -1.68
C PHE A 131 17.06 12.66 -0.59
N HIS A 132 18.05 11.81 -0.90
CA HIS A 132 18.83 11.11 0.12
C HIS A 132 19.50 12.09 1.08
N GLN A 133 20.12 13.15 0.56
CA GLN A 133 20.77 14.17 1.36
C GLN A 133 19.78 14.99 2.21
N ALA A 134 18.62 15.35 1.65
CA ALA A 134 17.57 16.05 2.39
C ALA A 134 16.98 15.18 3.52
N LEU A 135 16.80 13.89 3.27
CA LEU A 135 16.39 12.91 4.27
C LEU A 135 17.44 12.79 5.38
N SER A 136 18.72 12.73 5.02
CA SER A 136 19.85 12.73 5.97
C SER A 136 19.87 13.95 6.88
N ARG A 137 19.49 15.12 6.37
CA ARG A 137 19.38 16.37 7.16
C ARG A 137 18.07 16.49 7.94
N GLY A 138 17.11 15.59 7.72
CA GLY A 138 15.76 15.69 8.25
C GLY A 138 14.96 16.88 7.72
N THR A 139 15.31 17.44 6.55
CA THR A 139 14.50 18.49 5.89
C THR A 139 13.30 17.92 5.13
N ILE A 140 13.30 16.61 4.88
CA ILE A 140 12.15 15.83 4.42
C ILE A 140 12.02 14.56 5.28
N THR A 141 10.81 14.02 5.33
CA THR A 141 10.54 12.74 6.01
C THR A 141 10.66 11.54 5.07
N TRP A 142 10.73 10.32 5.62
CA TRP A 142 10.72 9.09 4.83
C TRP A 142 9.49 8.99 3.91
N GLY A 143 8.34 9.53 4.34
CA GLY A 143 7.15 9.60 3.50
C GLY A 143 7.35 10.38 2.20
N HIS A 144 8.21 11.40 2.17
CA HIS A 144 8.55 12.12 0.95
C HIS A 144 9.42 11.27 0.02
N ALA A 145 10.43 10.58 0.57
CA ALA A 145 11.30 9.68 -0.16
C ALA A 145 10.51 8.54 -0.83
N VAL A 146 9.59 7.89 -0.10
CA VAL A 146 8.70 6.86 -0.64
C VAL A 146 7.85 7.41 -1.80
N LYS A 147 7.23 8.59 -1.63
CA LYS A 147 6.44 9.20 -2.71
C LYS A 147 7.28 9.54 -3.94
N MET A 148 8.52 9.98 -3.77
CA MET A 148 9.44 10.24 -4.87
C MET A 148 9.85 8.95 -5.58
N LEU A 149 10.21 7.90 -4.84
CA LEU A 149 10.57 6.58 -5.40
C LEU A 149 9.42 5.96 -6.20
N THR A 150 8.19 6.03 -5.68
CA THR A 150 6.98 5.59 -6.40
C THR A 150 6.72 6.45 -7.64
N LEU A 151 6.82 7.77 -7.52
CA LEU A 151 6.54 8.68 -8.64
C LEU A 151 7.55 8.55 -9.78
N THR A 152 8.79 8.19 -9.46
CA THR A 152 9.88 8.01 -10.43
C THR A 152 10.06 6.57 -10.88
N ASP A 153 9.17 5.65 -10.48
CA ASP A 153 9.19 4.28 -10.96
C ASP A 153 8.94 4.23 -12.47
N GLY A 154 9.84 3.58 -13.21
CA GLY A 154 9.81 3.53 -14.68
C GLY A 154 10.07 4.86 -15.40
N VAL A 155 10.49 5.92 -14.70
CA VAL A 155 10.87 7.19 -15.33
C VAL A 155 12.28 7.08 -15.91
N PRO A 156 12.53 7.56 -17.15
CA PRO A 156 13.86 7.51 -17.76
C PRO A 156 14.92 8.28 -16.95
N GLU A 157 16.10 7.68 -16.80
CA GLU A 157 17.17 8.19 -15.95
C GLU A 157 17.68 9.58 -16.38
N GLU A 158 17.58 9.88 -17.68
CA GLU A 158 18.08 11.12 -18.28
C GLU A 158 17.38 12.37 -17.72
N ILE A 159 16.14 12.23 -17.21
CA ILE A 159 15.38 13.35 -16.65
C ILE A 159 15.39 13.39 -15.12
N LEU A 160 15.85 12.34 -14.43
CA LEU A 160 15.71 12.20 -12.97
C LEU A 160 16.44 13.31 -12.20
N GLY A 161 17.71 13.60 -12.54
CA GLY A 161 18.47 14.63 -11.84
C GLY A 161 17.87 16.03 -12.00
N ALA A 162 17.42 16.39 -13.20
CA ALA A 162 16.76 17.67 -13.45
C ALA A 162 15.38 17.75 -12.78
N PHE A 163 14.64 16.65 -12.76
CA PHE A 163 13.36 16.53 -12.09
C PHE A 163 13.51 16.68 -10.57
N GLU A 164 14.46 15.96 -9.98
CA GLU A 164 14.79 16.00 -8.56
C GLU A 164 15.08 17.43 -8.09
N ALA A 165 16.02 18.11 -8.75
CA ALA A 165 16.42 19.47 -8.39
C ALA A 165 15.23 20.45 -8.41
N LYS A 166 14.26 20.21 -9.29
CA LYS A 166 13.08 21.07 -9.45
C LYS A 166 12.00 20.83 -8.40
N VAL A 167 11.86 19.60 -7.91
CA VAL A 167 10.80 19.24 -6.95
C VAL A 167 11.26 19.26 -5.50
N LEU A 168 12.56 19.17 -5.23
CA LEU A 168 13.12 19.16 -3.88
C LEU A 168 12.67 20.38 -3.03
N PRO A 169 12.67 21.64 -3.53
CA PRO A 169 12.20 22.78 -2.74
C PRO A 169 10.72 22.70 -2.33
N ALA A 170 9.91 21.96 -3.08
CA ALA A 170 8.52 21.71 -2.73
C ALA A 170 8.38 20.60 -1.68
N ALA A 171 9.24 19.58 -1.72
CA ALA A 171 9.28 18.51 -0.73
C ALA A 171 9.63 19.03 0.67
N GLU A 172 10.52 20.02 0.77
CA GLU A 172 10.94 20.61 2.05
C GLU A 172 9.87 21.53 2.70
N LYS A 173 8.81 21.89 1.97
CA LYS A 173 7.80 22.86 2.42
C LYS A 173 6.39 22.29 2.54
N LEU A 174 6.11 21.21 1.84
CA LEU A 174 4.76 20.64 1.72
C LEU A 174 4.69 19.34 2.50
N THR A 175 3.47 18.91 2.84
CA THR A 175 3.29 17.52 3.28
C THR A 175 3.55 16.57 2.12
N SER A 176 3.91 15.31 2.40
CA SER A 176 4.22 14.32 1.36
C SER A 176 3.08 14.13 0.33
N THR A 177 1.83 14.23 0.78
CA THR A 177 0.62 14.17 -0.07
C THR A 177 0.41 15.43 -0.92
N GLN A 178 0.80 16.61 -0.44
CA GLN A 178 0.78 17.83 -1.25
C GLN A 178 1.94 17.85 -2.25
N PHE A 179 3.13 17.45 -1.80
CA PHE A 179 4.33 17.29 -2.61
C PHE A 179 4.07 16.40 -3.83
N VAL A 180 3.55 15.19 -3.66
CA VAL A 180 3.34 14.24 -4.78
C VAL A 180 2.42 14.81 -5.87
N ARG A 181 1.42 15.62 -5.48
CA ARG A 181 0.52 16.31 -6.43
C ARG A 181 1.23 17.40 -7.23
N VAL A 182 2.19 18.10 -6.62
CA VAL A 182 3.01 19.12 -7.31
C VAL A 182 4.05 18.43 -8.20
N ALA A 183 4.76 17.45 -7.65
CA ALA A 183 5.80 16.70 -8.34
C ALA A 183 5.23 15.96 -9.56
N GLY A 184 4.07 15.32 -9.46
CA GLY A 184 3.43 14.65 -10.60
C GLY A 184 3.11 15.59 -11.76
N ARG A 185 2.63 16.82 -11.49
CA ARG A 185 2.41 17.85 -12.52
C ARG A 185 3.70 18.37 -13.15
N ILE A 186 4.80 18.34 -12.41
CA ILE A 186 6.12 18.72 -12.93
C ILE A 186 6.68 17.59 -13.79
N LEU A 187 6.59 16.34 -13.31
CA LEU A 187 7.04 15.16 -14.01
C LEU A 187 6.33 15.04 -15.37
N GLU A 188 5.01 15.20 -15.38
CA GLU A 188 4.23 15.12 -16.62
C GLU A 188 4.72 16.09 -17.69
N ARG A 189 5.06 17.33 -17.31
CA ARG A 189 5.59 18.34 -18.25
C ARG A 189 7.02 18.06 -18.70
N MET A 190 7.78 17.26 -17.96
CA MET A 190 9.17 16.92 -18.25
C MET A 190 9.31 15.54 -18.89
N HIS A 191 8.24 14.73 -18.90
CA HIS A 191 8.31 13.35 -19.34
C HIS A 191 8.61 13.28 -20.84
N PRO A 192 9.64 12.53 -21.27
CA PRO A 192 10.03 12.48 -22.69
C PRO A 192 9.00 11.72 -23.54
N VAL A 193 8.29 10.76 -22.95
CA VAL A 193 7.20 10.02 -23.59
C VAL A 193 5.85 10.70 -23.28
N PRO A 194 5.05 11.10 -24.28
CA PRO A 194 3.72 11.66 -24.06
C PRO A 194 2.81 10.76 -23.21
N LEU A 195 1.88 11.37 -22.46
CA LEU A 195 0.90 10.62 -21.66
C LEU A 195 0.05 9.64 -22.48
N PRO A 196 -0.44 9.97 -23.70
CA PRO A 196 -1.23 9.03 -24.49
C PRO A 196 -0.47 7.72 -24.79
N ASP A 197 0.78 7.82 -25.20
CA ASP A 197 1.60 6.64 -25.54
C ASP A 197 1.85 5.76 -24.31
N ARG A 198 2.07 6.37 -23.14
CA ARG A 198 2.19 5.65 -21.87
C ARG A 198 0.87 5.01 -21.44
N ALA A 199 -0.25 5.69 -21.64
CA ALA A 199 -1.58 5.15 -21.35
C ALA A 199 -1.88 3.95 -22.25
N ASP A 200 -1.49 3.98 -23.52
CA ASP A 200 -1.63 2.86 -24.45
C ASP A 200 -0.72 1.67 -24.06
N ALA A 201 0.52 1.94 -23.65
CA ALA A 201 1.41 0.92 -23.09
C ALA A 201 0.89 0.32 -21.76
N GLY A 202 0.22 1.13 -20.93
CA GLY A 202 -0.47 0.66 -19.73
C GLY A 202 -1.70 -0.18 -20.06
N PHE A 203 -2.44 0.22 -21.10
CA PHE A 203 -3.68 -0.43 -21.52
C PHE A 203 -3.46 -1.90 -21.88
N VAL A 204 -2.35 -2.26 -22.53
CA VAL A 204 -2.07 -3.67 -22.88
C VAL A 204 -1.80 -4.55 -21.65
N LYS A 205 -1.48 -3.96 -20.49
CA LYS A 205 -1.22 -4.67 -19.22
C LYS A 205 -2.49 -4.91 -18.39
N ARG A 206 -3.65 -4.42 -18.85
CA ARG A 206 -4.92 -4.53 -18.14
C ARG A 206 -5.25 -5.98 -17.81
N ARG A 207 -5.66 -6.23 -16.56
CA ARG A 207 -5.88 -7.59 -16.03
C ARG A 207 -6.71 -7.55 -14.76
N VAL A 208 -7.31 -8.69 -14.41
CA VAL A 208 -7.93 -8.93 -13.12
C VAL A 208 -7.06 -9.94 -12.36
N VAL A 209 -6.74 -9.64 -11.10
CA VAL A 209 -5.87 -10.45 -10.25
C VAL A 209 -6.66 -10.87 -9.00
N PHE A 210 -6.67 -12.16 -8.73
CA PHE A 210 -7.19 -12.74 -7.49
C PHE A 210 -6.04 -12.97 -6.52
N SER A 211 -6.19 -12.50 -5.28
CA SER A 211 -5.19 -12.65 -4.23
C SER A 211 -5.87 -13.13 -2.94
N PRO A 212 -5.64 -14.39 -2.51
CA PRO A 212 -6.12 -14.87 -1.23
C PRO A 212 -5.63 -14.00 -0.06
N ASP A 213 -6.45 -13.85 0.97
CA ASP A 213 -6.12 -13.17 2.23
C ASP A 213 -6.58 -14.01 3.44
N ALA A 214 -6.31 -13.56 4.65
CA ALA A 214 -6.76 -14.23 5.87
C ALA A 214 -8.29 -14.27 6.01
N ASP A 215 -8.76 -15.09 6.96
CA ASP A 215 -10.15 -15.11 7.45
C ASP A 215 -11.23 -15.41 6.40
N GLY A 216 -10.91 -16.22 5.39
CA GLY A 216 -11.88 -16.57 4.34
C GLY A 216 -12.13 -15.45 3.33
N MET A 217 -11.34 -14.37 3.39
CA MET A 217 -11.43 -13.21 2.51
C MET A 217 -10.39 -13.24 1.39
N ALA A 218 -10.67 -12.57 0.28
CA ALA A 218 -9.75 -12.43 -0.85
C ALA A 218 -9.89 -11.06 -1.51
N TRP A 219 -8.81 -10.58 -2.10
CA TRP A 219 -8.81 -9.39 -2.95
C TRP A 219 -9.05 -9.77 -4.41
N LEU A 220 -9.94 -9.03 -5.07
CA LEU A 220 -10.13 -9.08 -6.52
C LEU A 220 -9.78 -7.71 -7.11
N ASN A 221 -8.56 -7.59 -7.63
CA ASN A 221 -8.01 -6.33 -8.12
C ASN A 221 -8.16 -6.23 -9.64
N ALA A 222 -8.64 -5.10 -10.14
CA ALA A 222 -8.67 -4.82 -11.58
C ALA A 222 -7.67 -3.70 -11.92
N TYR A 223 -6.75 -3.99 -12.84
CA TYR A 223 -5.87 -2.99 -13.44
C TYR A 223 -6.47 -2.55 -14.78
N LEU A 224 -6.97 -1.31 -14.84
CA LEU A 224 -7.75 -0.75 -15.94
C LEU A 224 -7.21 0.62 -16.36
N LYS A 225 -7.79 1.23 -17.41
CA LYS A 225 -7.60 2.67 -17.65
C LYS A 225 -8.15 3.46 -16.46
N ALA A 226 -7.53 4.60 -16.17
CA ALA A 226 -7.83 5.38 -14.98
C ALA A 226 -9.28 5.89 -14.99
N GLU A 227 -9.77 6.34 -16.15
CA GLU A 227 -11.14 6.79 -16.36
C GLU A 227 -12.17 5.69 -16.14
N ASP A 228 -11.88 4.46 -16.60
CA ASP A 228 -12.75 3.29 -16.41
C ASP A 228 -12.80 2.89 -14.93
N ALA A 229 -11.64 2.82 -14.27
CA ALA A 229 -11.55 2.49 -12.85
C ALA A 229 -12.28 3.52 -11.98
N GLN A 230 -12.11 4.81 -12.27
CA GLN A 230 -12.81 5.90 -11.58
C GLN A 230 -14.32 5.80 -11.78
N ALA A 231 -14.79 5.62 -13.02
CA ALA A 231 -16.21 5.47 -13.31
C ALA A 231 -16.85 4.27 -12.61
N ILE A 232 -16.13 3.13 -12.53
CA ILE A 232 -16.57 1.96 -11.78
C ILE A 232 -16.67 2.27 -10.28
N TYR A 233 -15.64 2.88 -9.69
CA TYR A 233 -15.61 3.22 -8.27
C TYR A 233 -16.70 4.23 -7.89
N ASP A 234 -16.96 5.20 -8.75
CA ASP A 234 -18.04 6.19 -8.56
C ASP A 234 -19.40 5.51 -8.63
N ARG A 235 -19.63 4.60 -9.60
CA ARG A 235 -20.86 3.80 -9.67
C ARG A 235 -21.08 2.97 -8.41
N LEU A 236 -20.06 2.27 -7.90
CA LEU A 236 -20.14 1.52 -6.65
C LEU A 236 -20.47 2.44 -5.46
N SER A 237 -19.89 3.63 -5.44
CA SER A 237 -20.15 4.63 -4.40
C SER A 237 -21.59 5.17 -4.44
N HIS A 238 -22.19 5.30 -5.62
CA HIS A 238 -23.59 5.67 -5.77
C HIS A 238 -24.52 4.57 -5.26
N ILE A 239 -24.34 3.31 -5.71
CA ILE A 239 -25.15 2.18 -5.24
C ILE A 239 -25.03 2.01 -3.71
N ALA A 240 -23.82 2.17 -3.16
CA ALA A 240 -23.58 2.09 -1.73
C ALA A 240 -24.26 3.22 -0.93
N THR A 241 -24.55 4.36 -1.56
CA THR A 241 -25.34 5.44 -0.96
C THR A 241 -26.83 5.10 -1.00
N ASP A 242 -27.31 4.56 -2.11
CA ASP A 242 -28.73 4.17 -2.25
C ASP A 242 -29.11 3.06 -1.26
N LEU A 243 -28.24 2.05 -1.07
CA LEU A 243 -28.41 0.99 -0.06
C LEU A 243 -28.42 1.50 1.39
N ASP A 244 -27.84 2.68 1.67
CA ASP A 244 -27.92 3.33 2.99
C ASP A 244 -29.36 3.81 3.26
N LEU A 245 -29.93 4.49 2.28
CA LEU A 245 -31.27 5.07 2.35
C LEU A 245 -32.34 3.99 2.53
N ASP A 246 -32.17 2.83 1.88
CA ASP A 246 -33.08 1.69 2.02
C ASP A 246 -32.99 1.01 3.41
N ALA A 247 -31.82 1.05 4.06
CA ALA A 247 -31.63 0.50 5.40
C ALA A 247 -32.26 1.40 6.49
N ASP A 248 -32.19 2.72 6.31
CA ASP A 248 -32.87 3.69 7.18
C ASP A 248 -34.39 3.69 7.03
N ALA A 249 -34.92 3.14 5.92
CA ALA A 249 -36.35 3.10 5.62
C ALA A 249 -37.13 2.01 6.39
N ALA A 250 -36.49 1.15 7.20
CA ALA A 250 -37.21 0.10 7.93
C ALA A 250 -36.61 -0.30 9.30
N PRO A 251 -37.04 0.35 10.38
CA PRO A 251 -37.33 -0.35 11.62
C PRO A 251 -38.84 -0.65 11.65
N GLY A 252 -39.21 -1.91 11.44
CA GLY A 252 -40.56 -2.36 11.83
C GLY A 252 -40.76 -2.10 13.33
N PRO A 253 -41.98 -1.73 13.78
CA PRO A 253 -42.20 -1.43 15.19
C PRO A 253 -41.97 -2.70 16.03
N GLY A 254 -40.85 -2.75 16.76
CA GLY A 254 -40.57 -3.80 17.75
C GLY A 254 -39.18 -4.45 17.74
N SER A 255 -38.20 -4.03 16.92
CA SER A 255 -36.83 -4.57 17.01
C SER A 255 -35.92 -3.69 17.88
N ASP A 256 -35.79 -4.01 19.17
CA ASP A 256 -34.85 -3.39 20.12
C ASP A 256 -33.38 -3.83 19.92
N SER A 257 -33.04 -4.44 18.78
CA SER A 257 -31.66 -4.79 18.45
C SER A 257 -31.09 -3.75 17.49
N PRO A 258 -30.02 -3.02 17.85
CA PRO A 258 -29.33 -2.16 16.89
C PRO A 258 -28.76 -3.05 15.79
N VAL A 259 -29.34 -2.99 14.59
CA VAL A 259 -28.73 -3.60 13.40
C VAL A 259 -27.39 -2.89 13.21
N PRO A 260 -26.25 -3.62 13.16
CA PRO A 260 -24.97 -2.98 12.93
C PRO A 260 -25.02 -2.22 11.60
N CYS A 261 -24.91 -0.89 11.65
CA CYS A 261 -24.85 -0.08 10.44
C CYS A 261 -23.63 -0.51 9.62
N ARG A 262 -23.85 -0.99 8.40
CA ARG A 262 -22.74 -1.36 7.50
C ARG A 262 -21.94 -0.12 7.15
N SER A 263 -20.61 -0.24 7.11
CA SER A 263 -19.76 0.85 6.63
C SER A 263 -20.02 1.09 5.13
N LYS A 264 -19.71 2.31 4.66
CA LYS A 264 -19.80 2.63 3.22
C LYS A 264 -18.97 1.67 2.37
N ASP A 265 -17.82 1.21 2.87
CA ASP A 265 -16.96 0.28 2.16
C ASP A 265 -17.53 -1.15 2.14
N GLN A 266 -18.20 -1.60 3.21
CA GLN A 266 -18.94 -2.86 3.20
C GLN A 266 -20.05 -2.84 2.14
N ARG A 267 -20.81 -1.74 2.04
CA ARG A 267 -21.86 -1.60 1.00
C ARG A 267 -21.30 -1.52 -0.43
N ARG A 268 -20.14 -0.90 -0.62
CA ARG A 268 -19.44 -0.94 -1.93
C ARG A 268 -19.02 -2.35 -2.30
N ALA A 269 -18.53 -3.14 -1.33
CA ALA A 269 -18.15 -4.53 -1.55
C ALA A 269 -19.35 -5.39 -1.96
N ASP A 270 -20.51 -5.22 -1.30
CA ASP A 270 -21.76 -5.89 -1.65
C ASP A 270 -22.21 -5.51 -3.09
N ALA A 271 -22.24 -4.22 -3.41
CA ALA A 271 -22.59 -3.73 -4.74
C ALA A 271 -21.64 -4.28 -5.83
N TYR A 272 -20.34 -4.37 -5.53
CA TYR A 272 -19.34 -4.93 -6.45
C TYR A 272 -19.56 -6.42 -6.69
N ARG A 273 -19.80 -7.19 -5.61
CA ARG A 273 -20.14 -8.61 -5.66
C ARG A 273 -21.37 -8.85 -6.53
N ASP A 274 -22.47 -8.16 -6.26
CA ASP A 274 -23.75 -8.42 -6.92
C ASP A 274 -23.69 -8.06 -8.42
N LEU A 275 -23.01 -6.95 -8.77
CA LEU A 275 -22.79 -6.59 -10.17
C LEU A 275 -21.91 -7.59 -10.93
N LEU A 276 -20.95 -8.26 -10.27
CA LEU A 276 -20.09 -9.24 -10.93
C LEU A 276 -20.68 -10.65 -10.96
N LEU A 277 -21.48 -11.03 -9.96
CA LEU A 277 -22.12 -12.34 -9.90
C LEU A 277 -23.40 -12.41 -10.74
N ASP A 278 -24.19 -11.34 -10.74
CA ASP A 278 -25.52 -11.31 -11.36
C ASP A 278 -25.63 -10.29 -12.51
N GLY A 279 -24.61 -9.46 -12.74
CA GLY A 279 -24.60 -8.47 -13.82
C GLY A 279 -24.47 -9.09 -15.22
N VAL A 280 -25.15 -8.47 -16.19
CA VAL A 280 -25.08 -8.85 -17.61
C VAL A 280 -24.29 -7.78 -18.37
N GLY A 281 -23.23 -8.21 -19.07
CA GLY A 281 -22.43 -7.33 -19.90
C GLY A 281 -23.15 -6.87 -21.18
N PRO A 282 -22.59 -5.87 -21.90
CA PRO A 282 -23.14 -5.42 -23.17
C PRO A 282 -23.37 -6.58 -24.15
N GLY A 283 -24.54 -6.59 -24.80
CA GLY A 283 -24.93 -7.66 -25.74
C GLY A 283 -25.34 -8.98 -25.08
N GLY A 284 -25.68 -9.00 -23.78
CA GLY A 284 -26.17 -10.19 -23.08
C GLY A 284 -25.06 -11.13 -22.58
N ARG A 285 -23.79 -10.75 -22.73
CA ARG A 285 -22.65 -11.58 -22.32
C ARG A 285 -22.60 -11.72 -20.81
N GLY A 286 -22.32 -12.92 -20.30
CA GLY A 286 -22.35 -13.20 -18.85
C GLY A 286 -23.73 -13.60 -18.34
N HIS A 287 -24.80 -13.41 -19.11
CA HIS A 287 -26.12 -13.89 -18.72
C HIS A 287 -26.10 -15.43 -18.55
N GLY A 288 -26.46 -15.88 -17.35
CA GLY A 288 -26.48 -17.31 -17.00
C GLY A 288 -25.10 -17.92 -16.68
N ILE A 289 -24.00 -17.17 -16.78
CA ILE A 289 -22.67 -17.65 -16.38
C ILE A 289 -22.50 -17.39 -14.88
N ARG A 290 -22.50 -18.46 -14.08
CA ARG A 290 -22.10 -18.41 -12.67
C ARG A 290 -20.75 -19.10 -12.49
N GLY A 291 -19.82 -18.40 -11.83
CA GLY A 291 -18.57 -19.01 -11.41
C GLY A 291 -18.83 -20.20 -10.49
N THR A 292 -18.08 -21.28 -10.69
CA THR A 292 -18.15 -22.48 -9.86
C THR A 292 -16.99 -22.49 -8.88
N VAL A 293 -17.27 -22.80 -7.62
CA VAL A 293 -16.26 -23.05 -6.59
C VAL A 293 -16.21 -24.54 -6.30
N SER A 294 -15.00 -25.07 -6.06
CA SER A 294 -14.78 -26.45 -5.65
C SER A 294 -14.17 -26.44 -4.25
N ILE A 295 -14.79 -27.18 -3.33
CA ILE A 295 -14.35 -27.26 -1.94
C ILE A 295 -14.10 -28.73 -1.55
N THR A 296 -13.02 -28.95 -0.81
CA THR A 296 -12.70 -30.23 -0.17
C THR A 296 -13.02 -30.11 1.32
N VAL A 297 -14.00 -30.88 1.79
CA VAL A 297 -14.49 -30.81 3.18
C VAL A 297 -14.25 -32.15 3.86
N PRO A 298 -13.57 -32.22 5.03
CA PRO A 298 -13.52 -33.44 5.83
C PRO A 298 -14.92 -33.93 6.17
N ALA A 299 -15.16 -35.24 6.03
CA ALA A 299 -16.50 -35.80 6.19
C ALA A 299 -17.12 -35.50 7.58
N LEU A 300 -16.31 -35.50 8.64
CA LEU A 300 -16.78 -35.17 9.98
C LEU A 300 -17.10 -33.69 10.15
N THR A 301 -16.34 -32.78 9.51
CA THR A 301 -16.62 -31.34 9.49
C THR A 301 -17.95 -31.05 8.79
N LEU A 302 -18.18 -31.72 7.65
CA LEU A 302 -19.43 -31.58 6.92
C LEU A 302 -20.64 -32.04 7.74
N LEU A 303 -20.48 -33.11 8.52
CA LEU A 303 -21.50 -33.64 9.43
C LEU A 303 -21.66 -32.81 10.72
N GLY A 304 -20.90 -31.72 10.89
CA GLY A 304 -20.91 -30.90 12.10
C GLY A 304 -20.34 -31.60 13.33
N ARG A 305 -19.48 -32.60 13.13
CA ARG A 305 -18.84 -33.40 14.20
C ARG A 305 -17.35 -33.07 14.38
N SER A 306 -16.84 -32.13 13.60
CA SER A 306 -15.47 -31.61 13.68
C SER A 306 -15.47 -30.14 13.28
N ASP A 307 -14.50 -29.40 13.80
CA ASP A 307 -14.22 -28.01 13.45
C ASP A 307 -12.98 -27.87 12.56
N GLU A 308 -12.45 -28.99 12.03
CA GLU A 308 -11.37 -28.96 11.05
C GLU A 308 -11.80 -28.15 9.82
N PRO A 309 -10.96 -27.22 9.31
CA PRO A 309 -11.32 -26.35 8.20
C PRO A 309 -11.48 -27.13 6.90
N ALA A 310 -12.34 -26.63 6.02
CA ALA A 310 -12.41 -27.11 4.64
C ALA A 310 -11.39 -26.37 3.77
N ILE A 311 -11.03 -26.93 2.63
CA ILE A 311 -10.14 -26.30 1.65
C ILE A 311 -10.97 -25.84 0.44
N LEU A 312 -10.86 -24.57 0.06
CA LEU A 312 -11.36 -24.04 -1.20
C LEU A 312 -10.24 -24.06 -2.25
N ASP A 313 -10.49 -24.73 -3.38
CA ASP A 313 -9.48 -24.93 -4.42
C ASP A 313 -8.98 -23.59 -4.98
N GLY A 314 -7.66 -23.40 -5.02
CA GLY A 314 -7.02 -22.16 -5.47
C GLY A 314 -7.05 -21.00 -4.46
N TYR A 315 -7.62 -21.22 -3.27
CA TYR A 315 -7.68 -20.24 -2.18
C TYR A 315 -6.93 -20.72 -0.93
N GLY A 316 -7.36 -21.84 -0.35
CA GLY A 316 -6.86 -22.32 0.95
C GLY A 316 -7.97 -22.63 1.94
N PRO A 317 -7.67 -22.65 3.26
CA PRO A 317 -8.63 -23.00 4.30
C PRO A 317 -9.80 -22.02 4.40
N ILE A 318 -11.02 -22.53 4.58
CA ILE A 318 -12.26 -21.78 4.86
C ILE A 318 -12.98 -22.35 6.08
N ASP A 319 -13.82 -21.54 6.72
CA ASP A 319 -14.54 -21.96 7.92
C ASP A 319 -15.57 -23.08 7.63
N PRO A 320 -15.81 -24.00 8.58
CA PRO A 320 -16.77 -25.10 8.43
C PRO A 320 -18.20 -24.68 8.08
N GLU A 321 -18.67 -23.51 8.53
CA GLU A 321 -20.05 -23.06 8.29
C GLU A 321 -20.22 -22.59 6.85
N THR A 322 -19.28 -21.80 6.33
CA THR A 322 -19.23 -21.41 4.92
C THR A 322 -19.13 -22.65 4.02
N ALA A 323 -18.28 -23.61 4.37
CA ALA A 323 -18.16 -24.86 3.63
C ALA A 323 -19.50 -25.63 3.57
N ARG A 324 -20.21 -25.75 4.70
CA ARG A 324 -21.54 -26.39 4.75
C ARG A 324 -22.57 -25.64 3.92
N ARG A 325 -22.57 -24.31 3.96
CA ARG A 325 -23.49 -23.48 3.15
C ARG A 325 -23.25 -23.67 1.65
N ILE A 326 -21.99 -23.67 1.21
CA ILE A 326 -21.63 -23.92 -0.19
C ILE A 326 -22.04 -25.35 -0.58
N ALA A 327 -21.65 -26.35 0.21
CA ALA A 327 -21.95 -27.75 -0.03
C ALA A 327 -23.47 -28.03 -0.09
N GLY A 328 -24.26 -27.35 0.74
CA GLY A 328 -25.72 -27.46 0.74
C GLY A 328 -26.41 -27.00 -0.54
N THR A 329 -25.70 -26.24 -1.39
CA THR A 329 -26.18 -25.78 -2.70
C THR A 329 -25.42 -26.41 -3.87
N ALA A 330 -24.53 -27.38 -3.59
CA ALA A 330 -23.68 -27.99 -4.60
C ALA A 330 -24.49 -28.88 -5.57
N THR A 331 -24.23 -28.70 -6.87
CA THR A 331 -24.87 -29.48 -7.93
C THR A 331 -24.24 -30.85 -8.15
N SER A 332 -23.04 -31.08 -7.61
CA SER A 332 -22.29 -32.33 -7.77
C SER A 332 -21.36 -32.57 -6.58
N TRP A 333 -21.10 -33.84 -6.28
CA TRP A 333 -20.23 -34.29 -5.21
C TRP A 333 -19.23 -35.31 -5.73
N SER A 334 -17.95 -35.11 -5.40
CA SER A 334 -16.88 -36.07 -5.70
C SER A 334 -16.26 -36.53 -4.39
N ARG A 335 -16.20 -37.84 -4.18
CA ARG A 335 -15.54 -38.41 -3.01
C ARG A 335 -14.05 -38.52 -3.28
N ILE A 336 -13.25 -37.85 -2.45
CA ILE A 336 -11.79 -37.99 -2.42
C ILE A 336 -11.48 -38.93 -1.25
N LEU A 337 -10.73 -40.00 -1.51
CA LEU A 337 -10.36 -41.03 -0.53
C LEU A 337 -9.01 -40.74 0.11
#